data_AF-M0M418-F1
#
_entry.id   AF-M0M418-F1
#
_cell.length_a   1.000
_cell.length_b   1.000
_cell.length_c   1.000
_cell.angle_alpha   90.00
_cell.angle_beta   90.00
_cell.angle_gamma   90.00
#
_symmetry.space_group_name_H-M   'P 1'
#
loop_
_entity.id
_entity.type
_entity.pdbx_description
1 polymer ?
#
loop_
_entity_poly.entity_id
_entity_poly.type
_entity_poly.pdbx_seq_one_letter_code
_entity_poly.pdbx_strand_id
1 'polypeptide(L)' 'MVDVGQHTLVPEHTVVEDDSEIDEVLAEYDIKRTDLPKIKRTDPALPDEAATGDVIRIVRDSRTTDQAVVYRLVID' A
#
# COMPACT_ATOMS: atom_id res chain seq x y z
N MET A 1 14.13 -17.77 -8.56
CA MET A 1 12.90 -16.96 -8.74
C MET A 1 13.36 -15.54 -8.97
N VAL A 2 12.77 -14.81 -9.90
CA VAL A 2 13.16 -13.40 -10.14
C VAL A 2 12.43 -12.55 -9.11
N ASP A 3 13.17 -11.67 -8.43
CA ASP A 3 12.58 -10.66 -7.54
C ASP A 3 11.81 -9.65 -8.40
N VAL A 4 10.47 -9.68 -8.30
CA VAL A 4 9.58 -8.80 -9.06
C VAL A 4 9.69 -7.35 -8.59
N GLY A 5 10.09 -7.11 -7.34
CA GLY A 5 10.25 -5.77 -6.77
C GLY A 5 11.36 -4.96 -7.44
N GLN A 6 12.32 -5.61 -8.09
CA GLN A 6 13.41 -4.95 -8.82
C GLN A 6 12.98 -4.38 -10.19
N HIS A 7 11.76 -4.66 -10.64
CA HIS A 7 11.31 -4.22 -11.95
C HIS A 7 10.89 -2.75 -11.91
N THR A 8 11.28 -1.96 -12.92
CA THR A 8 11.02 -0.50 -12.99
C THR A 8 9.54 -0.10 -12.93
N LEU A 9 8.62 -1.03 -13.16
CA LEU A 9 7.17 -0.78 -13.11
C LEU A 9 6.55 -1.12 -11.75
N VAL A 10 7.29 -1.77 -10.86
CA VAL A 10 6.82 -2.11 -9.52
C VAL A 10 7.20 -0.95 -8.60
N PRO A 11 6.23 -0.21 -8.04
CA PRO A 11 6.51 0.86 -7.09
C PRO A 11 6.95 0.32 -5.74
N GLU A 12 7.41 1.21 -4.86
CA GLU A 12 7.78 0.84 -3.50
C GLU A 12 6.53 0.53 -2.68
N HIS A 13 6.50 -0.65 -2.05
CA HIS A 13 5.44 -1.10 -1.15
C HIS A 13 6.03 -1.25 0.25
N THR A 14 5.43 -0.59 1.24
CA THR A 14 5.85 -0.67 2.64
C THR A 14 4.63 -0.94 3.52
N VAL A 15 4.74 -1.83 4.49
CA VAL A 15 3.72 -1.99 5.53
C VAL A 15 3.70 -0.74 6.40
N VAL A 16 2.53 -0.19 6.66
CA VAL A 16 2.40 0.92 7.60
C VAL A 16 2.46 0.36 9.03
N GLU A 17 3.54 0.69 9.75
CA GLU A 17 3.77 0.18 11.12
C GLU A 17 3.02 0.98 12.19
N ASP A 18 2.79 2.28 11.94
CA ASP A 18 2.10 3.17 12.87
C ASP A 18 0.66 3.41 12.40
N ASP A 19 -0.30 2.83 13.13
CA ASP A 19 -1.72 2.97 12.84
C ASP A 19 -2.20 4.42 12.87
N SER A 20 -1.51 5.33 13.57
CA SER A 20 -1.89 6.75 13.61
C SER A 20 -1.78 7.44 12.25
N GLU A 21 -0.81 7.04 11.40
CA GLU A 21 -0.68 7.55 10.03
C GLU A 21 -1.95 7.25 9.22
N ILE A 22 -2.46 6.03 9.33
CA ILE A 22 -3.69 5.62 8.63
C ILE A 22 -4.91 6.30 9.23
N ASP A 23 -5.01 6.39 10.56
CA ASP A 23 -6.18 6.96 11.21
C ASP A 23 -6.37 8.44 10.84
N GLU A 24 -5.29 9.21 10.66
CA GLU A 24 -5.35 10.60 10.16
C GLU A 24 -5.90 10.66 8.72
N VAL A 25 -5.41 9.80 7.82
CA VAL A 25 -5.89 9.73 6.42
C VAL A 25 -7.37 9.35 6.37
N LEU A 26 -7.77 8.33 7.14
CA LEU A 26 -9.16 7.88 7.17
C LEU A 26 -10.10 8.98 7.70
N ALA A 27 -9.66 9.73 8.71
CA ALA A 27 -10.41 10.85 9.26
C ALA A 27 -10.51 12.03 8.28
N GLU A 28 -9.42 12.36 7.58
CA GLU A 28 -9.41 13.44 6.58
C GLU A 28 -10.41 13.18 5.45
N TYR A 29 -10.46 11.95 4.96
CA TYR A 29 -11.32 11.57 3.84
C TYR A 29 -12.72 11.08 4.26
N ASP A 30 -13.01 10.98 5.56
CA ASP A 30 -14.25 10.43 6.13
C ASP A 30 -14.59 9.03 5.56
N ILE A 31 -13.59 8.14 5.58
CA ILE A 31 -13.70 6.77 5.06
C ILE A 31 -13.31 5.73 6.11
N LYS A 32 -13.75 4.49 5.93
CA LYS A 32 -13.36 3.36 6.77
C LYS A 32 -12.16 2.64 6.17
N ARG A 33 -11.38 1.90 6.98
CA ARG A 33 -10.31 1.01 6.49
C ARG A 33 -10.78 0.11 5.33
N THR A 34 -12.03 -0.38 5.38
CA THR A 34 -12.62 -1.25 4.35
C THR A 34 -12.91 -0.58 3.01
N ASP A 35 -12.94 0.75 2.99
CA ASP A 35 -13.17 1.58 1.79
C ASP A 35 -11.86 1.83 1.03
N LEU A 36 -10.71 1.54 1.65
CA LEU A 36 -9.42 1.56 0.96
C LEU A 36 -9.41 0.54 -0.19
N PRO A 37 -8.73 0.85 -1.31
CA PRO A 37 -8.49 -0.13 -2.37
C PRO A 37 -7.81 -1.37 -1.79
N LYS A 38 -8.19 -2.55 -2.28
CA LYS A 38 -7.76 -3.83 -1.72
C LYS A 38 -6.58 -4.40 -2.50
N ILE A 39 -5.68 -5.08 -1.81
CA ILE A 39 -4.60 -5.89 -2.39
C ILE A 39 -4.66 -7.29 -1.78
N LYS A 40 -4.43 -8.32 -2.60
CA LYS A 40 -4.49 -9.71 -2.12
C LYS A 40 -3.16 -10.12 -1.50
N ARG A 41 -3.20 -11.01 -0.51
CA ARG A 41 -2.02 -11.72 0.02
C ARG A 41 -1.24 -12.49 -1.04
N THR A 42 -1.90 -12.86 -2.13
CA THR A 42 -1.26 -13.56 -3.26
C THR A 42 -0.56 -12.63 -4.25
N ASP A 43 -0.58 -11.30 -4.03
CA ASP A 43 0.08 -10.35 -4.92
C ASP A 43 1.61 -10.46 -4.78
N PRO A 44 2.36 -10.71 -5.88
CA PRO A 44 3.81 -10.85 -5.83
C PRO A 44 4.56 -9.59 -5.40
N ALA A 45 3.95 -8.41 -5.49
CA ALA A 45 4.57 -7.14 -5.10
C ALA A 45 4.40 -6.83 -3.60
N LEU A 46 3.65 -7.65 -2.87
CA LEU A 46 3.42 -7.47 -1.44
C LEU A 46 4.69 -7.83 -0.65
N PRO A 47 5.07 -7.05 0.38
CA PRO A 47 6.13 -7.44 1.32
C PRO A 47 5.79 -8.76 2.03
N ASP A 48 6.80 -9.57 2.34
CA ASP A 48 6.63 -10.90 2.97
C ASP A 48 6.02 -10.80 4.37
N GLU A 49 6.26 -9.70 5.07
CA GLU A 49 5.76 -9.39 6.41
C GLU A 49 4.27 -9.00 6.44
N ALA A 50 3.67 -8.68 5.30
CA ALA A 50 2.30 -8.17 5.25
C ALA A 50 1.25 -9.25 5.56
N ALA A 51 0.39 -8.95 6.53
CA ALA A 51 -0.71 -9.79 6.99
C ALA A 51 -2.08 -9.23 6.55
N THR A 52 -3.09 -10.11 6.54
CA THR A 52 -4.48 -9.71 6.27
C THR A 52 -4.94 -8.70 7.32
N GLY A 53 -5.45 -7.55 6.86
CA GLY A 53 -5.83 -6.42 7.71
C GLY A 53 -4.80 -5.29 7.74
N ASP A 54 -3.57 -5.53 7.31
CA ASP A 54 -2.54 -4.49 7.23
C ASP A 54 -2.85 -3.50 6.10
N VAL A 55 -2.29 -2.30 6.23
CA VAL A 55 -2.34 -1.28 5.18
C VAL A 55 -0.96 -1.12 4.57
N ILE A 56 -0.89 -1.21 3.24
CA ILE A 56 0.32 -1.01 2.47
C ILE A 56 0.34 0.41 1.94
N ARG A 57 1.41 1.14 2.24
CA ARG A 57 1.75 2.40 1.60
C ARG A 57 2.49 2.11 0.30
N ILE A 58 2.01 2.70 -0.79
CA ILE A 58 2.59 2.55 -2.12
C ILE A 58 3.08 3.91 -2.58
N VAL A 59 4.39 4.04 -2.83
CA VAL A 59 5.01 5.26 -3.34
C VAL A 59 5.46 5.01 -4.78
N ARG A 60 4.93 5.80 -5.72
CA ARG A 60 5.25 5.68 -7.14
C ARG A 60 5.67 7.02 -7.74
N ASP A 61 6.55 6.94 -8.73
CA ASP A 61 6.87 8.10 -9.56
C ASP A 61 5.65 8.53 -10.37
N SER A 62 5.37 9.82 -10.36
CA SER A 62 4.24 10.45 -11.03
C SER A 62 4.73 11.56 -11.95
N ARG A 63 4.22 11.56 -13.18
CA ARG A 63 4.55 12.61 -14.17
C ARG A 63 3.97 13.98 -13.82
N THR A 64 3.00 14.05 -12.91
CA THR A 64 2.25 15.29 -12.61
C THR A 64 2.53 15.85 -11.22
N THR A 65 3.02 15.03 -10.30
CA THR A 65 3.22 15.44 -8.90
C THR A 65 4.55 14.92 -8.33
N ASP A 66 5.47 14.52 -9.21
CA ASP A 66 6.75 13.85 -8.93
C ASP A 66 6.61 12.49 -8.21
N GLN A 67 5.96 12.45 -7.05
CA GLN A 67 5.62 11.23 -6.32
C GLN A 67 4.13 11.19 -5.94
N ALA A 68 3.51 10.02 -6.09
CA ALA A 68 2.16 9.77 -5.64
C ALA A 68 2.15 8.67 -4.58
N VAL A 69 1.48 8.95 -3.45
CA VAL A 69 1.30 8.02 -2.33
C VAL A 69 -0.13 7.47 -2.35
N VAL A 70 -0.26 6.15 -2.20
CA VAL A 70 -1.56 5.46 -2.15
C VAL A 70 -1.54 4.41 -1.06
N TYR A 71 -2.66 4.25 -0.35
CA TYR A 71 -2.83 3.25 0.70
C TYR A 71 -3.75 2.12 0.23
N ARG A 72 -3.42 0.86 0.54
CA ARG A 72 -4.24 -0.31 0.20
C ARG A 72 -4.39 -1.28 1.37
N LEU A 73 -5.59 -1.82 1.56
CA LEU A 73 -5.88 -2.82 2.59
C LEU A 73 -5.57 -4.24 2.08
N VAL A 74 -4.81 -5.01 2.86
CA VAL A 74 -4.52 -6.41 2.56
C VAL A 74 -5.72 -7.30 2.88
N ILE A 75 -6.12 -8.11 1.89
CA ILE A 75 -7.18 -9.12 1.98
C ILE A 75 -6.64 -10.49 1.53
N ASP A 76 -7.39 -11.57 1.79
CA ASP A 76 -7.11 -12.90 1.23
C ASP A 76 -7.45 -13.02 -0.27
#